data_AF-A0A2E0SAI5-F1
#
_entry.id   AF-A0A2E0SAI5-F1
#
_cell.length_a   1.000
_cell.length_b   1.000
_cell.length_c   1.000
_cell.angle_alpha   90.00
_cell.angle_beta   90.00
_cell.angle_gamma   90.00
#
_symmetry.space_group_name_H-M   'P 1'
#
loop_
_entity.id
_entity.type
_entity.pdbx_description
1 polymer ?
#
loop_
_entity_poly.entity_id
_entity_poly.type
_entity_poly.pdbx_seq_one_letter_code
_entity_poly.pdbx_strand_id
1 'polypeptide(L)'
;MISPIRKGCGPRALGKYSTQTPTPFKAKNKEGKEQGADGMACWKGYRFAGTVDGKDKCVPTGSPFKISEQQYNKENREMRKENPTMGKKLTSGTNPRRVSFACRFGSMDGSMTDDNGTPSSLSKALKKWGFASKEAARSFCNNNKES
;
A
#
# COMPACT_ATOMS: atom_id res chain seq x y z
N MET A 1 -14.96 -44.31 -44.89
CA MET A 1 -14.01 -43.28 -45.35
C MET A 1 -13.60 -42.48 -44.11
N ILE A 2 -12.44 -42.78 -43.51
CA ILE A 2 -11.14 -42.14 -43.77
C ILE A 2 -11.13 -40.64 -43.38
N SER A 3 -10.73 -40.39 -42.12
CA SER A 3 -9.80 -39.36 -41.61
C SER A 3 -10.10 -37.85 -41.80
N PRO A 4 -9.40 -36.89 -41.14
CA PRO A 4 -8.39 -36.99 -40.06
C PRO A 4 -8.59 -36.02 -38.86
N ILE A 5 -8.05 -36.44 -37.71
CA ILE A 5 -7.11 -35.70 -36.84
C ILE A 5 -7.38 -34.18 -36.68
N ARG A 6 -8.15 -33.80 -35.64
CA ARG A 6 -7.93 -32.50 -35.00
C ARG A 6 -6.87 -32.67 -33.92
N LYS A 7 -5.67 -32.19 -34.25
CA LYS A 7 -4.52 -32.03 -33.37
C LYS A 7 -4.98 -31.36 -32.07
N GLY A 8 -4.87 -32.08 -30.96
CA GLY A 8 -4.92 -31.46 -29.65
C GLY A 8 -3.76 -30.49 -29.53
N CYS A 9 -4.07 -29.20 -29.42
CA CYS A 9 -3.20 -28.30 -28.67
C CYS A 9 -3.24 -28.79 -27.23
N GLY A 10 -2.29 -29.66 -26.88
CA GLY A 10 -2.06 -30.03 -25.49
C GLY A 10 -1.89 -28.76 -24.66
N PRO A 11 -2.41 -28.72 -23.42
CA PRO A 11 -2.16 -27.60 -22.55
C PRO A 11 -0.65 -27.42 -22.43
N ARG A 12 -0.16 -26.28 -22.93
CA ARG A 12 1.18 -25.78 -22.67
C ARG A 12 1.36 -25.88 -21.17
N ALA A 13 2.32 -26.70 -20.72
CA ALA A 13 2.63 -26.89 -19.32
C ALA A 13 2.76 -25.51 -18.67
N LEU A 14 1.71 -25.11 -17.94
CA LEU A 14 1.78 -23.99 -17.03
C LEU A 14 2.79 -24.45 -15.99
N GLY A 15 4.00 -23.89 -16.10
CA GLY A 15 5.00 -23.94 -15.05
C GLY A 15 4.28 -23.70 -13.73
N LYS A 16 4.50 -24.61 -12.79
CA LYS A 16 3.81 -24.68 -11.51
C LYS A 16 4.12 -23.43 -10.69
N TYR A 17 3.42 -22.33 -10.95
CA TYR A 17 3.20 -21.32 -9.93
C TYR A 17 2.10 -21.87 -9.04
N SER A 18 2.54 -22.68 -8.08
CA SER A 18 1.72 -23.19 -6.99
C SER A 18 1.05 -22.01 -6.29
N THR A 19 -0.24 -21.84 -6.55
CA THR A 19 -1.14 -21.08 -5.70
C THR A 19 -1.39 -21.89 -4.44
N GLN A 20 -0.52 -21.72 -3.45
CA GLN A 20 -0.85 -21.97 -2.05
C GLN A 20 0.12 -21.18 -1.17
N THR A 21 -0.36 -20.05 -0.69
CA THR A 21 0.06 -19.49 0.59
C THR A 21 -0.52 -20.37 1.71
N PRO A 22 0.31 -21.05 2.50
CA PRO A 22 0.11 -21.12 3.92
C PRO A 22 1.02 -20.07 4.55
N THR A 23 0.43 -19.06 5.17
CA THR A 23 1.10 -18.27 6.19
C THR A 23 1.70 -19.22 7.22
N PRO A 24 3.03 -19.25 7.48
CA PRO A 24 3.45 -19.48 8.85
C PRO A 24 3.24 -18.14 9.52
N PHE A 25 2.20 -18.02 10.35
CA PHE A 25 2.17 -16.97 11.36
C PHE A 25 3.49 -17.07 12.14
N LYS A 26 4.41 -16.14 11.84
CA LYS A 26 5.78 -16.12 12.31
C LYS A 26 5.79 -16.09 13.82
N ALA A 27 6.65 -16.91 14.43
CA ALA A 27 6.93 -16.85 15.85
C ALA A 27 7.14 -15.38 16.23
N LYS A 28 6.32 -14.91 17.16
CA LYS A 28 6.53 -13.62 17.80
C LYS A 28 7.51 -13.86 18.92
N ASN A 29 8.53 -13.02 19.06
CA ASN A 29 9.39 -13.09 20.25
C ASN A 29 8.54 -12.79 21.51
N LYS A 30 9.11 -12.95 22.71
CA LYS A 30 8.41 -12.65 23.99
C LYS A 30 7.84 -11.22 24.07
N GLU A 31 8.25 -10.33 23.17
CA GLU A 31 7.82 -8.94 23.04
C GLU A 31 6.81 -8.72 21.91
N GLY A 32 6.33 -9.77 21.24
CA GLY A 32 5.33 -9.68 20.18
C GLY A 32 5.86 -9.37 18.77
N LYS A 33 7.19 -9.26 18.58
CA LYS A 33 7.81 -8.85 17.31
C LYS A 33 7.92 -10.02 16.32
N GLU A 34 7.58 -9.78 15.06
CA GLU A 34 7.67 -10.76 13.98
C GLU A 34 9.13 -11.20 13.75
N GLN A 35 9.38 -12.51 13.84
CA GLN A 35 10.70 -13.10 13.61
C GLN A 35 10.86 -13.58 12.16
N GLY A 36 12.08 -13.47 11.66
CA GLY A 36 12.49 -14.01 10.36
C GLY A 36 12.82 -15.51 10.42
N ALA A 37 13.43 -16.03 9.36
CA ALA A 37 13.84 -17.45 9.32
C ALA A 37 15.04 -17.74 10.23
N ASP A 38 15.82 -16.71 10.58
CA ASP A 38 16.98 -16.81 11.49
C ASP A 38 16.60 -16.74 12.99
N GLY A 39 15.31 -16.57 13.31
CA GLY A 39 14.82 -16.42 14.69
C GLY A 39 15.16 -15.08 15.34
N MET A 40 15.90 -14.19 14.65
CA MET A 40 16.15 -12.82 15.07
C MET A 40 14.94 -11.96 14.71
N ALA A 41 14.44 -11.21 15.69
CA ALA A 41 13.49 -10.14 15.43
C ALA A 41 14.25 -8.91 14.94
N CYS A 42 13.70 -8.20 13.97
CA CYS A 42 14.23 -6.89 13.57
C CYS A 42 14.28 -5.92 14.77
N TRP A 43 15.29 -5.05 14.81
CA TRP A 43 15.45 -4.04 15.86
C TRP A 43 14.18 -3.19 16.04
N LYS A 44 13.96 -2.65 17.26
CA LYS A 44 12.81 -1.78 17.54
C LYS A 44 12.80 -0.60 16.55
N GLY A 45 11.74 -0.46 15.77
CA GLY A 45 11.66 0.52 14.68
C GLY A 45 11.98 -0.03 13.29
N TYR A 46 12.12 -1.35 13.13
CA TYR A 46 12.28 -2.04 11.85
C TYR A 46 11.34 -3.24 11.77
N ARG A 47 10.68 -3.45 10.62
CA ARG A 47 9.87 -4.63 10.29
C ARG A 47 10.64 -5.59 9.41
N PHE A 48 10.24 -6.84 9.48
CA PHE A 48 10.67 -7.88 8.56
C PHE A 48 10.14 -7.60 7.14
N ALA A 49 11.02 -7.74 6.13
CA ALA A 49 10.72 -7.51 4.71
C ALA A 49 11.20 -8.65 3.80
N GLY A 50 11.34 -9.86 4.35
CA GLY A 50 11.77 -11.05 3.61
C GLY A 50 13.18 -11.51 3.99
N THR A 51 13.58 -12.66 3.45
CA THR A 51 14.91 -13.25 3.63
C THR A 51 15.59 -13.31 2.28
N VAL A 52 16.83 -12.82 2.17
CA VAL A 52 17.65 -12.90 0.95
C VAL A 52 18.97 -13.54 1.33
N ASP A 53 19.37 -14.59 0.60
CA ASP A 53 20.60 -15.35 0.86
C ASP A 53 20.72 -15.87 2.31
N GLY A 54 19.60 -16.30 2.89
CA GLY A 54 19.56 -16.79 4.27
C GLY A 54 19.73 -15.71 5.35
N LYS A 55 19.74 -14.42 4.97
CA LYS A 55 19.77 -13.28 5.89
C LYS A 55 18.44 -12.55 5.88
N ASP A 56 17.92 -12.26 7.07
CA ASP A 56 16.66 -11.56 7.21
C ASP A 56 16.83 -10.06 6.91
N LYS A 57 16.01 -9.57 5.98
CA LYS A 57 15.99 -8.18 5.55
C LYS A 57 15.02 -7.41 6.43
N CYS A 58 15.58 -6.52 7.25
CA CYS A 58 14.81 -5.58 8.07
C CYS A 58 14.70 -4.22 7.37
N VAL A 59 13.50 -3.64 7.30
CA VAL A 59 13.25 -2.28 6.79
C VAL A 59 12.65 -1.42 7.90
N PRO A 60 13.00 -0.13 8.01
CA PRO A 60 12.49 0.72 9.07
C PRO A 60 10.95 0.80 9.07
N THR A 61 10.32 0.56 10.22
CA THR A 61 8.90 0.85 10.49
C THR A 61 8.79 2.31 10.89
N GLY A 62 8.98 3.19 9.93
CA GLY A 62 8.94 4.63 10.14
C GLY A 62 9.66 5.36 9.03
N SER A 63 9.17 6.56 8.71
CA SER A 63 9.96 7.50 7.91
C SER A 63 11.16 7.94 8.78
N PRO A 64 12.42 7.73 8.36
CA PRO A 64 13.60 8.15 9.12
C PRO A 64 13.65 9.66 9.37
N PHE A 65 12.86 10.43 8.62
CA PHE A 65 12.66 11.85 8.83
C PHE A 65 11.22 12.11 9.24
N LYS A 66 11.02 12.68 10.43
CA LYS A 66 9.76 13.31 10.83
C LYS A 66 9.63 14.60 10.01
N ILE A 67 9.18 14.48 8.76
CA ILE A 67 8.94 15.66 7.92
C ILE A 67 7.84 16.47 8.60
N SER A 68 8.19 17.67 9.07
CA SER A 68 7.23 18.59 9.67
C SER A 68 6.15 18.93 8.65
N GLU A 69 4.91 19.21 9.09
CA GLU A 69 3.84 19.56 8.16
C GLU A 69 4.19 20.80 7.31
N GLN A 70 4.99 21.71 7.88
CA GLN A 70 5.55 22.85 7.18
C GLN A 70 6.52 22.44 6.06
N GLN A 71 7.47 21.54 6.35
CA GLN A 71 8.41 21.04 5.36
C GLN A 71 7.69 20.27 4.24
N TYR A 72 6.74 19.40 4.59
CA TYR A 72 5.91 18.68 3.62
C TYR A 72 5.13 19.64 2.70
N ASN A 73 4.49 20.66 3.26
CA ASN A 73 3.74 21.63 2.47
C ASN A 73 4.66 22.45 1.55
N LYS A 74 5.87 22.79 2.02
CA LYS A 74 6.90 23.48 1.23
C LYS A 74 7.35 22.63 0.05
N GLU A 75 7.77 21.39 0.30
CA GLU A 75 8.17 20.44 -0.75
C GLU A 75 7.04 20.20 -1.75
N ASN A 76 5.80 20.04 -1.28
CA ASN A 76 4.65 19.84 -2.16
C ASN A 76 4.34 21.07 -3.03
N ARG A 77 4.62 22.28 -2.52
CA ARG A 77 4.49 23.53 -3.29
C ARG A 77 5.53 23.59 -4.40
N GLU A 78 6.80 23.31 -4.09
CA GLU A 78 7.88 23.33 -5.09
C GLU A 78 7.65 22.27 -6.18
N MET A 79 7.31 21.03 -5.79
CA MET A 79 6.95 19.96 -6.74
C MET A 79 5.82 20.36 -7.70
N ARG A 80 4.83 21.13 -7.25
CA ARG A 80 3.72 21.60 -8.09
C ARG A 80 4.08 22.79 -8.98
N LYS A 81 5.10 23.57 -8.62
CA LYS A 81 5.65 24.60 -9.51
C LYS A 81 6.43 23.97 -10.66
N GLU A 82 7.24 22.95 -10.35
CA GLU A 82 8.02 22.20 -11.34
C GLU A 82 7.16 21.32 -12.24
N ASN A 83 5.95 20.95 -11.80
CA ASN A 83 5.01 20.11 -12.54
C ASN A 83 3.67 20.83 -12.75
N PRO A 84 3.61 21.86 -13.64
CA PRO A 84 2.42 22.71 -13.80
C PRO A 84 1.21 21.98 -14.42
N THR A 85 1.42 20.84 -15.08
CA THR A 85 0.35 19.98 -15.64
C THR A 85 -0.42 19.21 -14.57
N MET A 86 0.06 19.21 -13.32
CA MET A 86 -0.63 18.56 -12.20
C MET A 86 -1.94 19.26 -11.86
N GLY A 87 -3.06 18.57 -12.01
CA GLY A 87 -4.38 19.10 -11.69
C GLY A 87 -4.50 19.64 -10.24
N LYS A 88 -5.37 20.64 -10.04
CA LYS A 88 -5.62 21.27 -8.72
C LYS A 88 -6.05 20.23 -7.68
N LYS A 89 -5.62 20.39 -6.43
CA LYS A 89 -6.15 19.61 -5.30
C LYS A 89 -7.64 19.92 -5.12
N LEU A 90 -8.45 18.88 -5.02
CA LEU A 90 -9.90 19.01 -4.90
C LEU A 90 -10.29 18.60 -3.49
N THR A 91 -10.83 19.54 -2.73
CA THR A 91 -11.26 19.33 -1.34
C THR A 91 -12.77 19.14 -1.22
N SER A 92 -13.53 19.45 -2.27
CA SER A 92 -14.99 19.36 -2.33
C SER A 92 -15.47 18.91 -3.72
N GLY A 93 -16.77 18.62 -3.82
CA GLY A 93 -17.43 18.20 -5.07
C GLY A 93 -17.16 16.75 -5.47
N THR A 94 -17.69 16.36 -6.63
CA THR A 94 -17.72 14.98 -7.16
C THR A 94 -16.82 14.80 -8.38
N ASN A 95 -15.82 15.66 -8.56
CA ASN A 95 -14.93 15.61 -9.71
C ASN A 95 -14.26 14.22 -9.84
N PRO A 96 -14.16 13.63 -11.04
CA PRO A 96 -13.63 12.28 -11.26
C PRO A 96 -12.24 12.03 -10.66
N ARG A 97 -11.37 13.05 -10.59
CA ARG A 97 -10.05 12.93 -9.94
C ARG A 97 -10.16 12.73 -8.43
N ARG A 98 -11.12 13.39 -7.78
CA ARG A 98 -11.37 13.21 -6.34
C ARG A 98 -11.99 11.84 -6.07
N VAL A 99 -12.89 11.37 -6.93
CA VAL A 99 -13.45 10.02 -6.87
C VAL A 99 -12.34 8.97 -7.01
N SER A 100 -11.51 9.09 -8.05
CA SER A 100 -10.38 8.19 -8.28
C SER A 100 -9.39 8.15 -7.11
N PHE A 101 -9.09 9.32 -6.53
CA PHE A 101 -8.26 9.42 -5.33
C PHE A 101 -8.91 8.68 -4.16
N ALA A 102 -10.19 8.94 -3.89
CA ALA A 102 -10.92 8.32 -2.79
C ALA A 102 -11.02 6.80 -2.93
N CYS A 103 -11.24 6.29 -4.15
CA CYS A 103 -11.32 4.86 -4.42
C CYS A 103 -9.99 4.15 -4.15
N ARG A 104 -8.88 4.75 -4.58
CA ARG A 104 -7.53 4.24 -4.34
C ARG A 104 -7.17 4.25 -2.86
N PHE A 105 -7.30 5.41 -2.21
CA PHE A 105 -6.84 5.60 -0.83
C PHE A 105 -7.81 5.04 0.21
N GLY A 106 -9.11 4.94 -0.08
CA GLY A 106 -10.12 4.31 0.78
C GLY A 106 -10.06 2.78 0.79
N SER A 107 -9.41 2.17 -0.21
CA SER A 107 -9.19 0.73 -0.29
C SER A 107 -7.74 0.32 0.06
N MET A 108 -6.90 1.28 0.45
CA MET A 108 -5.50 1.04 0.77
C MET A 108 -5.34 0.47 2.18
N ASP A 109 -4.58 -0.62 2.30
CA ASP A 109 -4.21 -1.20 3.59
C ASP A 109 -3.18 -0.32 4.31
N GLY A 110 -3.46 0.01 5.57
CA GLY A 110 -2.59 0.84 6.41
C GLY A 110 -3.31 1.47 7.58
N SER A 111 -2.62 1.64 8.72
CA SER A 111 -3.19 2.31 9.90
C SER A 111 -3.35 3.81 9.67
N MET A 112 -4.39 4.42 10.26
CA MET A 112 -4.60 5.88 10.26
C MET A 112 -3.62 6.61 11.18
N THR A 113 -2.99 5.88 12.10
CA THR A 113 -1.98 6.36 13.03
C THR A 113 -0.72 5.52 12.91
N ASP A 114 0.43 6.12 13.22
CA ASP A 114 1.66 5.36 13.43
C ASP A 114 1.73 4.78 14.85
N ASP A 115 2.80 4.04 15.15
CA ASP A 115 3.05 3.42 16.45
C ASP A 115 3.18 4.43 17.61
N ASN A 116 3.34 5.72 17.30
CA ASN A 116 3.46 6.81 18.27
C ASN A 116 2.15 7.60 18.42
N GLY A 117 1.06 7.17 17.78
CA GLY A 117 -0.23 7.86 17.79
C GLY A 117 -0.29 9.11 16.92
N THR A 118 0.73 9.40 16.12
CA THR A 118 0.72 10.52 15.17
C THR A 118 -0.01 10.13 13.88
N PRO A 119 -0.63 11.09 13.16
CA PRO A 119 -1.34 10.78 11.92
C PRO A 119 -0.38 10.19 10.88
N SER A 120 -0.74 9.03 10.36
CA SER A 120 0.05 8.37 9.32
C SER A 120 0.08 9.19 8.03
N SER A 121 1.02 8.87 7.14
CA SER A 121 1.09 9.52 5.81
C SER A 121 -0.23 9.40 5.03
N LEU A 122 -0.93 8.27 5.20
CA LEU A 122 -2.25 8.03 4.63
C LEU A 122 -3.30 9.01 5.19
N SER A 123 -3.33 9.16 6.53
CA SER A 123 -4.24 10.10 7.19
C SER A 123 -3.99 11.55 6.75
N LYS A 124 -2.73 11.96 6.66
CA LYS A 124 -2.33 13.28 6.16
C LYS A 124 -2.79 13.50 4.72
N ALA A 125 -2.62 12.51 3.85
CA ALA A 125 -3.07 12.59 2.45
C ALA A 125 -4.59 12.75 2.36
N LEU A 126 -5.36 11.91 3.06
CA LEU A 126 -6.82 11.97 3.10
C LEU A 126 -7.32 13.34 3.58
N LYS A 127 -6.74 13.87 4.67
CA LYS A 127 -7.08 15.19 5.20
C LYS A 127 -6.86 16.31 4.19
N LYS A 128 -5.76 16.28 3.42
CA LYS A 128 -5.47 17.30 2.39
C LYS A 128 -6.40 17.23 1.18
N TRP A 129 -7.09 16.12 0.97
CA TRP A 129 -8.12 15.92 -0.07
C TRP A 129 -9.56 16.07 0.46
N GLY A 130 -9.72 16.46 1.73
CA GLY A 130 -11.03 16.70 2.35
C GLY A 130 -11.73 15.42 2.83
N PHE A 131 -10.97 14.38 3.19
CA PHE A 131 -11.51 13.16 3.79
C PHE A 131 -11.03 13.02 5.24
N ALA A 132 -11.97 12.77 6.15
CA ALA A 132 -11.66 12.60 7.57
C ALA A 132 -11.11 11.19 7.90
N SER A 133 -11.48 10.17 7.12
CA SER A 133 -11.03 8.80 7.31
C SER A 133 -11.00 7.98 6.01
N LYS A 134 -10.45 6.77 6.07
CA LYS A 134 -10.49 5.80 4.96
C LYS A 134 -11.93 5.42 4.63
N GLU A 135 -12.75 5.20 5.65
CA GLU A 135 -14.15 4.82 5.52
C GLU A 135 -14.94 5.94 4.84
N ALA A 136 -14.67 7.19 5.20
CA ALA A 136 -15.26 8.35 4.52
C ALA A 136 -14.87 8.41 3.04
N ALA A 137 -13.60 8.16 2.72
CA ALA A 137 -13.14 8.10 1.33
C ALA A 137 -13.74 6.90 0.56
N ARG A 138 -13.84 5.73 1.20
CA ARG A 138 -14.42 4.52 0.59
C ARG A 138 -15.91 4.68 0.32
N SER A 139 -16.65 5.25 1.27
CA SER A 139 -18.07 5.58 1.10
C SER A 139 -18.26 6.59 -0.04
N PHE A 140 -17.47 7.66 -0.04
CA PHE A 140 -17.51 8.65 -1.13
C PHE A 140 -17.20 8.02 -2.49
N CYS A 141 -16.19 7.14 -2.58
CA CYS A 141 -15.90 6.39 -3.79
C CYS A 141 -17.11 5.57 -4.24
N ASN A 142 -17.69 4.76 -3.35
CA ASN A 142 -18.81 3.88 -3.71
C ASN A 142 -20.03 4.65 -4.21
N ASN A 143 -20.27 5.85 -3.68
CA ASN A 143 -21.40 6.68 -4.07
C ASN A 143 -21.18 7.47 -5.37
N ASN A 144 -19.93 7.62 -5.83
CA ASN A 144 -19.59 8.51 -6.95
C ASN A 144 -18.77 7.83 -8.04
N LYS A 145 -18.39 6.56 -7.87
CA LYS A 145 -17.72 5.78 -8.91
C LYS A 145 -18.70 5.52 -10.05
N GLU A 146 -18.22 5.68 -11.26
CA GLU A 146 -18.95 5.21 -12.43
C GLU A 146 -18.96 3.68 -12.41
N SER A 147 -20.08 3.09 -12.84
CA SER A 147 -20.29 1.63 -12.83
C SER A 147 -19.60 0.95 -14.00
#